data_AF-A0A0K0DGD9-F1
#
_entry.id   AF-A0A0K0DGD9-F1
#
_cell.length_a   1.000
_cell.length_b   1.000
_cell.length_c   1.000
_cell.angle_alpha   90.00
_cell.angle_beta   90.00
_cell.angle_gamma   90.00
#
_symmetry.space_group_name_H-M   'P 1'
#
loop_
_entity.id
_entity.type
_entity.pdbx_description
1 polymer ?
#
loop_
_entity_poly.entity_id
_entity_poly.type
_entity_poly.pdbx_seq_one_letter_code
_entity_poly.pdbx_strand_id
1 'polypeptide(L)'
;MSCALFVIVFMNVQIEKRAVIFGMLGSVPGFVFGSFLIDPLLTVPQKKMLFVSIWSSFAIALYMLNYEKHRKTYLVIPAFKLWKALVLVCSGFVGGIFTAFAGSGVDICIFSIITLLFRVSEKTATPTTIVLMGMNSVIGVYYRSVWEGEISPLALDYVKVTVPVAVTLAPIGSFLGSHFHRKVSECFNSIIHSVNILTVLYTNKENLAHTSSQLVRGK
;
A
#
# COMPACT_ATOMS: atom_id res chain seq x y z
N MET A 1 -6.48 7.25 4.92
CA MET A 1 -5.25 6.92 5.67
C MET A 1 -4.84 8.00 6.68
N SER A 2 -5.19 9.27 6.48
CA SER A 2 -4.85 10.36 7.41
C SER A 2 -5.40 10.20 8.84
N CYS A 3 -6.59 9.62 9.02
CA CYS A 3 -7.14 9.34 10.35
C CYS A 3 -6.31 8.30 11.13
N ALA A 4 -5.82 7.26 10.45
CA ALA A 4 -4.95 6.25 11.07
C ALA A 4 -3.58 6.85 11.43
N LEU A 5 -3.02 7.71 10.56
CA LEU A 5 -1.81 8.48 10.87
C LEU A 5 -2.00 9.31 12.16
N PHE A 6 -3.13 10.01 12.27
CA PHE A 6 -3.42 10.82 13.46
C PHE A 6 -3.45 9.96 14.74
N VAL A 7 -4.10 8.79 14.72
CA VAL A 7 -4.14 7.89 15.88
C VAL A 7 -2.77 7.35 16.24
N ILE A 8 -1.95 6.95 15.25
CA ILE A 8 -0.59 6.46 15.49
C ILE A 8 0.29 7.53 16.16
N VAL A 9 0.18 8.77 15.68
CA VAL A 9 0.91 9.92 16.25
C VAL A 9 0.41 10.24 17.66
N PHE A 10 -0.92 10.26 17.86
CA PHE A 10 -1.52 10.55 19.16
C PHE A 10 -1.17 9.49 20.22
N MET A 11 -1.20 8.21 19.84
CA MET A 11 -0.86 7.10 20.73
C MET A 11 0.64 6.89 20.94
N ASN A 12 1.51 7.70 20.29
CA ASN A 12 2.97 7.55 20.33
C ASN A 12 3.44 6.10 20.08
N VAL A 13 2.81 5.43 19.11
CA VAL A 13 3.23 4.07 18.74
C VAL A 13 4.68 4.13 18.21
N GLN A 14 5.47 3.12 18.54
CA GLN A 14 6.85 3.04 18.07
C GLN A 14 6.87 3.00 16.54
N ILE A 15 7.51 4.01 15.94
CA ILE A 15 7.69 4.13 14.49
C ILE A 15 9.17 4.35 14.17
N GLU A 16 9.59 3.87 13.00
CA GLU A 16 10.94 4.10 12.52
C GLU A 16 11.01 5.40 11.70
N LYS A 17 11.24 6.52 12.39
CA LYS A 17 11.21 7.88 11.79
C LYS A 17 12.14 8.03 10.60
N ARG A 18 13.30 7.36 10.62
CA ARG A 18 14.27 7.38 9.50
C ARG A 18 13.67 6.76 8.24
N ALA A 19 12.99 5.63 8.37
CA ALA A 19 12.35 4.98 7.23
C ALA A 19 11.23 5.86 6.64
N VAL A 20 10.50 6.60 7.49
CA VAL A 20 9.52 7.58 7.02
C VAL A 20 10.19 8.70 6.23
N ILE A 21 11.22 9.35 6.78
CA ILE A 21 11.88 10.49 6.10
C ILE A 21 12.51 10.06 4.77
N PHE A 22 13.34 9.01 4.77
CA PHE A 22 14.02 8.54 3.56
C PHE A 22 13.04 7.92 2.55
N GLY A 23 12.00 7.24 3.03
CA GLY A 23 10.95 6.71 2.17
C GLY A 23 10.15 7.83 1.49
N MET A 24 9.80 8.90 2.22
CA MET A 24 9.11 10.06 1.66
C MET A 24 9.97 10.83 0.65
N LEU A 25 11.28 10.98 0.92
CA LEU A 25 12.21 11.61 -0.02
C LEU A 25 12.25 10.90 -1.38
N GLY A 26 12.11 9.57 -1.39
CA GLY A 26 11.97 8.80 -2.63
C GLY A 26 10.55 8.80 -3.19
N SER A 27 9.52 8.69 -2.34
CA SER A 27 8.14 8.46 -2.77
C SER A 27 7.52 9.64 -3.50
N VAL A 28 7.83 10.87 -3.09
CA VAL A 28 7.29 12.07 -3.73
C VAL A 28 7.74 12.18 -5.19
N PRO A 29 9.06 12.16 -5.52
CA PRO A 29 9.48 12.20 -6.93
C PRO A 29 9.03 10.96 -7.70
N GLY A 30 8.98 9.78 -7.05
CA GLY A 30 8.49 8.56 -7.67
C GLY A 30 7.01 8.63 -8.03
N PHE A 31 6.18 9.22 -7.17
CA PHE A 31 4.75 9.42 -7.40
C PHE A 31 4.53 10.39 -8.57
N VAL A 32 5.21 11.53 -8.58
CA VAL A 32 5.11 12.51 -9.67
C VAL A 32 5.52 11.88 -11.00
N PHE A 33 6.65 11.16 -11.02
CA PHE A 33 7.13 10.46 -12.21
C PHE A 33 6.16 9.37 -12.68
N GLY A 34 5.61 8.58 -11.75
CA GLY A 34 4.61 7.55 -12.03
C GLY A 34 3.31 8.13 -12.60
N SER A 35 2.84 9.25 -12.07
CA SER A 35 1.64 9.92 -12.56
C SER A 35 1.82 10.47 -13.99
N PHE A 36 2.99 11.02 -14.32
CA PHE A 36 3.23 11.56 -15.66
C PHE A 36 3.49 10.48 -16.72
N LEU A 37 4.26 9.44 -16.39
CA LEU A 37 4.75 8.48 -17.39
C LEU A 37 4.01 7.15 -17.38
N ILE A 38 3.62 6.64 -16.21
CA ILE A 38 3.08 5.27 -16.10
C ILE A 38 1.55 5.28 -16.11
N ASP A 39 0.93 6.24 -15.43
CA ASP A 39 -0.53 6.32 -15.34
C ASP A 39 -1.26 6.43 -16.70
N PRO A 40 -0.78 7.21 -17.70
CA PRO A 40 -1.41 7.28 -19.02
C PRO A 40 -1.13 6.05 -19.89
N LEU A 41 -0.08 5.27 -19.59
CA LEU A 41 0.27 4.07 -20.35
C LEU A 41 -0.58 2.84 -19.97
N LEU A 42 -1.25 2.87 -18.82
CA LEU A 42 -1.98 1.72 -18.28
C LEU A 42 -3.49 1.86 -18.45
N THR A 43 -4.11 0.81 -18.99
CA THR A 43 -5.57 0.70 -19.04
C THR A 43 -6.16 0.35 -17.67
N VAL A 44 -7.43 0.69 -17.42
CA VAL A 44 -8.12 0.41 -16.15
C VAL A 44 -8.05 -1.06 -15.71
N PRO A 45 -8.23 -2.07 -16.60
CA PRO A 45 -8.07 -3.47 -16.23
C PRO A 45 -6.63 -3.82 -15.81
N GLN A 46 -5.63 -3.27 -16.49
CA GLN A 46 -4.22 -3.52 -16.17
C GLN A 46 -3.85 -2.96 -14.80
N LYS A 47 -4.33 -1.75 -14.44
CA LYS A 47 -4.09 -1.18 -13.10
C LYS A 47 -4.62 -2.10 -11.99
N LYS A 48 -5.82 -2.67 -12.17
CA LYS A 48 -6.42 -3.62 -11.22
C LYS A 48 -5.62 -4.94 -11.12
N MET A 49 -5.18 -5.49 -12.25
CA MET A 49 -4.39 -6.71 -12.28
C MET A 49 -3.01 -6.51 -11.63
N LEU A 50 -2.33 -5.39 -11.91
CA LEU A 50 -1.05 -5.05 -11.30
C LEU A 50 -1.18 -4.86 -9.79
N PHE A 51 -2.23 -4.18 -9.33
CA PHE A 51 -2.52 -4.04 -7.90
C PHE A 51 -2.58 -5.41 -7.21
N VAL A 52 -3.38 -6.35 -7.73
CA VAL A 52 -3.52 -7.69 -7.12
C VAL A 52 -2.23 -8.51 -7.21
N SER A 53 -1.47 -8.37 -8.30
CA SER A 53 -0.18 -9.07 -8.46
C SER A 53 0.86 -8.62 -7.44
N ILE A 54 1.03 -7.30 -7.26
CA ILE A 54 1.96 -6.73 -6.27
C ILE A 54 1.56 -7.16 -4.86
N TRP A 55 0.26 -7.09 -4.54
CA TRP A 55 -0.26 -7.52 -3.25
C TRP A 55 -0.07 -9.02 -3.01
N SER A 56 -0.18 -9.84 -4.07
CA SER A 56 0.08 -11.28 -4.00
C SER A 56 1.53 -11.61 -3.71
N SER A 57 2.46 -10.99 -4.44
CA SER A 57 3.90 -11.15 -4.20
C SER A 57 4.25 -10.76 -2.77
N PHE A 58 3.64 -9.66 -2.28
CA PHE A 58 3.82 -9.20 -0.92
C PHE A 58 3.30 -10.19 0.14
N ALA A 59 2.09 -10.71 -0.04
CA ALA A 59 1.50 -11.69 0.87
C ALA A 59 2.34 -12.97 0.96
N ILE A 60 2.85 -13.46 -0.18
CA ILE A 60 3.73 -14.63 -0.24
C ILE A 60 5.06 -14.33 0.47
N ALA A 61 5.65 -13.15 0.26
CA ALA A 61 6.89 -12.76 0.92
C ALA A 61 6.73 -12.70 2.44
N LEU A 62 5.60 -12.19 2.93
CA LEU A 62 5.25 -12.19 4.36
C LEU A 62 5.06 -13.61 4.91
N TYR A 63 4.35 -14.46 4.18
CA TYR A 63 4.15 -15.86 4.57
C TYR A 63 5.49 -16.60 4.70
N MET A 64 6.37 -16.43 3.70
CA MET A 64 7.70 -17.02 3.70
C MET A 64 8.59 -16.47 4.83
N LEU A 65 8.48 -15.17 5.12
CA LEU A 65 9.22 -14.55 6.23
C LEU A 65 8.82 -15.11 7.60
N ASN A 66 7.57 -15.50 7.75
CA ASN A 66 7.00 -15.92 9.03
C ASN A 66 7.05 -17.42 9.31
N TYR A 67 7.27 -18.21 8.27
CA TYR A 67 7.65 -19.61 8.39
C TYR A 67 8.92 -19.78 9.26
N GLU A 68 9.86 -18.83 9.16
CA GLU A 68 11.07 -18.78 9.98
C GLU A 68 10.79 -18.30 11.42
N LYS A 69 10.64 -19.26 12.36
CA LYS A 69 10.33 -19.01 13.78
C LYS A 69 11.50 -18.48 14.62
N HIS A 70 12.77 -18.65 14.18
CA HIS A 70 13.97 -18.33 14.98
C HIS A 70 14.71 -17.05 14.56
N ARG A 71 14.02 -16.07 13.97
CA ARG A 71 14.65 -14.81 13.54
C ARG A 71 14.78 -13.84 14.72
N LYS A 72 15.99 -13.35 14.99
CA LYS A 72 16.19 -12.13 15.80
C LYS A 72 15.59 -10.94 15.04
N THR A 73 14.49 -10.38 15.55
CA THR A 73 13.86 -9.17 15.03
C THR A 73 14.33 -7.95 15.82
N TYR A 74 14.48 -6.82 15.14
CA TYR A 74 14.92 -5.57 15.75
C TYR A 74 13.76 -4.56 15.81
N LEU A 75 13.70 -3.75 16.86
CA LEU A 75 12.70 -2.68 17.00
C LEU A 75 13.07 -1.43 16.19
N VAL A 76 14.34 -1.25 15.87
CA VAL A 76 14.92 -0.10 15.17
C VAL A 76 15.96 -0.64 14.20
N ILE A 77 16.17 0.00 13.04
CA ILE A 77 17.17 -0.40 12.05
C ILE A 77 18.56 -0.38 12.73
N PRO A 78 19.20 -1.54 12.94
CA PRO A 78 20.49 -1.60 13.63
C PRO A 78 21.59 -1.04 12.71
N ALA A 79 22.49 -0.21 13.24
CA ALA A 79 23.61 0.38 12.50
C ALA A 79 23.20 1.04 11.17
N PHE A 80 22.62 2.24 11.26
CA PHE A 80 22.18 3.02 10.10
C PHE A 80 23.39 3.53 9.31
N LYS A 81 23.64 2.93 8.14
CA LYS A 81 24.69 3.33 7.19
C LYS A 81 24.08 3.99 5.97
N LEU A 82 24.85 4.82 5.26
CA LEU A 82 24.41 5.53 4.05
C LEU A 82 23.77 4.61 2.99
N TRP A 83 24.32 3.39 2.83
CA TRP A 83 23.75 2.38 1.93
C TRP A 83 22.30 2.01 2.27
N LYS A 84 21.96 1.91 3.56
CA LYS A 84 20.58 1.61 3.99
C LYS A 84 19.63 2.76 3.69
N ALA A 85 20.10 4.00 3.82
CA ALA A 85 19.35 5.19 3.45
C ALA A 85 19.10 5.22 1.93
N LEU A 86 20.12 4.91 1.12
CA LEU A 86 19.97 4.82 -0.33
C LEU A 86 18.93 3.77 -0.73
N VAL A 87 18.97 2.58 -0.12
CA VAL A 87 17.97 1.53 -0.39
C VAL A 87 16.55 1.99 -0.02
N LEU A 88 16.37 2.72 1.08
CA LEU A 88 15.08 3.30 1.48
C LEU A 88 14.58 4.35 0.49
N VAL A 89 15.45 5.21 -0.02
CA VAL A 89 15.09 6.22 -1.02
C VAL A 89 14.74 5.55 -2.34
N CYS A 90 15.54 4.60 -2.82
CA CYS A 90 15.27 3.88 -4.06
C CYS A 90 13.97 3.06 -3.97
N SER A 91 13.73 2.36 -2.86
CA SER A 91 12.48 1.62 -2.67
C SER A 91 11.28 2.53 -2.48
N GLY A 92 11.47 3.69 -1.84
CA GLY A 92 10.48 4.77 -1.78
C GLY A 92 10.12 5.28 -3.17
N PHE A 93 11.10 5.48 -4.04
CA PHE A 93 10.90 5.92 -5.43
C PHE A 93 10.11 4.91 -6.25
N VAL A 94 10.53 3.63 -6.26
CA VAL A 94 9.80 2.56 -6.94
C VAL A 94 8.39 2.41 -6.38
N GLY A 95 8.26 2.44 -5.05
CA GLY A 95 6.97 2.42 -4.37
C GLY A 95 6.09 3.61 -4.74
N GLY A 96 6.67 4.80 -4.93
CA GLY A 96 5.97 6.01 -5.35
C GLY A 96 5.35 5.86 -6.73
N ILE A 97 6.10 5.28 -7.68
CA ILE A 97 5.61 4.94 -9.01
C ILE A 97 4.41 3.99 -8.91
N PHE A 98 4.51 2.96 -8.05
CA PHE A 98 3.41 2.04 -7.83
C PHE A 98 2.20 2.71 -7.17
N THR A 99 2.40 3.64 -6.25
CA THR A 99 1.30 4.40 -5.65
C THR A 99 0.54 5.24 -6.66
N ALA A 100 1.17 5.73 -7.73
CA ALA A 100 0.50 6.55 -8.75
C ALA A 100 -0.71 5.82 -9.38
N PHE A 101 -0.56 4.55 -9.73
CA PHE A 101 -1.64 3.76 -10.35
C PHE A 101 -2.36 2.80 -9.39
N ALA A 102 -1.66 2.28 -8.37
CA ALA A 102 -2.19 1.26 -7.45
C ALA A 102 -2.79 1.89 -6.17
N GLY A 103 -2.47 3.14 -5.87
CA GLY A 103 -2.95 3.85 -4.69
C GLY A 103 -2.23 3.48 -3.38
N SER A 104 -1.55 2.33 -3.28
CA SER A 104 -0.79 1.89 -2.08
C SER A 104 0.44 1.06 -2.47
N GLY A 105 1.41 1.69 -3.13
CA GLY A 105 2.65 1.03 -3.55
C GLY A 105 3.81 1.24 -2.58
N VAL A 106 3.92 2.45 -2.02
CA VAL A 106 5.02 2.83 -1.13
C VAL A 106 4.98 2.06 0.18
N ASP A 107 3.79 1.85 0.74
CA ASP A 107 3.61 1.05 1.95
C ASP A 107 4.11 -0.38 1.74
N ILE A 108 3.73 -1.03 0.64
CA ILE A 108 4.16 -2.39 0.32
C ILE A 108 5.68 -2.45 0.15
N CYS A 109 6.25 -1.58 -0.67
CA CYS A 109 7.69 -1.58 -0.95
C CYS A 109 8.52 -1.28 0.29
N ILE A 110 8.18 -0.24 1.05
CA ILE A 110 8.91 0.13 2.26
C ILE A 110 8.72 -0.94 3.34
N PHE A 111 7.50 -1.46 3.51
CA PHE A 111 7.24 -2.53 4.48
C PHE A 111 8.06 -3.77 4.16
N SER A 112 8.10 -4.21 2.89
CA SER A 112 8.92 -5.36 2.47
C SER A 112 10.41 -5.12 2.75
N ILE A 113 10.95 -3.94 2.45
CA ILE A 113 12.37 -3.65 2.71
C ILE A 113 12.67 -3.62 4.21
N ILE A 114 11.87 -2.95 5.03
CA ILE A 114 12.17 -2.86 6.47
C ILE A 114 12.01 -4.21 7.17
N THR A 115 11.04 -5.04 6.78
CA THR A 115 10.80 -6.36 7.37
C THR A 115 11.74 -7.45 6.85
N LEU A 116 12.00 -7.50 5.54
CA LEU A 116 12.85 -8.53 4.92
C LEU A 116 14.34 -8.19 5.02
N LEU A 117 14.72 -6.97 4.60
CA LEU A 117 16.13 -6.57 4.48
C LEU A 117 16.71 -6.09 5.82
N PHE A 118 15.97 -5.25 6.54
CA PHE A 118 16.43 -4.72 7.83
C PHE A 118 15.95 -5.51 9.04
N ARG A 119 15.10 -6.53 8.82
CA ARG A 119 14.61 -7.45 9.87
C ARG A 119 13.95 -6.70 11.02
N VAL A 120 13.30 -5.58 10.70
CA VAL A 120 12.51 -4.81 11.64
C VAL A 120 11.24 -5.60 11.96
N SER A 121 10.83 -5.58 13.24
CA SER A 121 9.60 -6.22 13.69
C SER A 121 8.38 -5.67 12.95
N GLU A 122 7.48 -6.55 12.52
CA GLU A 122 6.21 -6.19 11.88
C GLU A 122 5.38 -5.24 12.76
N LYS A 123 5.46 -5.39 14.08
CA LYS A 123 4.80 -4.53 15.06
C LYS A 123 5.20 -3.05 14.94
N THR A 124 6.45 -2.78 14.53
CA THR A 124 6.97 -1.42 14.30
C THR A 124 6.87 -1.04 12.82
N ALA A 125 7.01 -2.01 11.91
CA ALA A 125 6.96 -1.79 10.47
C ALA A 125 5.57 -1.34 10.00
N THR A 126 4.50 -1.99 10.48
CA THR A 126 3.11 -1.68 10.12
C THR A 126 2.73 -0.23 10.45
N PRO A 127 2.89 0.28 11.70
CA PRO A 127 2.56 1.68 11.98
C PRO A 127 3.48 2.65 11.22
N THR A 128 4.74 2.28 10.97
CA THR A 128 5.66 3.10 10.17
C THR A 128 5.16 3.31 8.74
N THR A 129 4.70 2.25 8.07
CA THR A 129 4.24 2.35 6.67
C THR A 129 2.85 2.97 6.56
N ILE A 130 1.97 2.79 7.56
CA ILE A 130 0.68 3.50 7.61
C ILE A 130 0.90 5.02 7.70
N VAL A 131 1.86 5.47 8.52
CA VAL A 131 2.21 6.90 8.61
C VAL A 131 2.76 7.40 7.28
N LEU A 132 3.66 6.64 6.66
CA LEU A 132 4.23 7.00 5.36
C LEU A 132 3.13 7.11 4.29
N MET A 133 2.23 6.14 4.22
CA MET A 133 1.08 6.13 3.32
C MET A 133 0.09 7.26 3.60
N GLY A 134 -0.14 7.59 4.88
CA GLY A 134 -0.95 8.73 5.29
C GLY A 134 -0.39 10.05 4.77
N MET A 135 0.91 10.26 4.89
CA MET A 135 1.59 11.44 4.35
C MET A 135 1.53 11.47 2.82
N ASN A 136 1.85 10.34 2.16
CA ASN A 136 1.86 10.25 0.70
C ASN A 136 0.45 10.44 0.10
N SER A 137 -0.61 10.00 0.80
CA SER A 137 -1.99 10.23 0.38
C SER A 137 -2.38 11.70 0.41
N VAL A 138 -1.91 12.48 1.40
CA VAL A 138 -2.15 13.94 1.45
C VAL A 138 -1.45 14.62 0.27
N ILE A 139 -0.20 14.24 0.00
CA ILE A 139 0.56 14.77 -1.15
C ILE A 139 -0.10 14.39 -2.46
N GLY A 140 -0.58 13.16 -2.61
CA GLY A 140 -1.27 12.70 -3.82
C GLY A 140 -2.56 13.47 -4.08
N VAL A 141 -3.39 13.69 -3.05
CA VAL A 141 -4.61 14.52 -3.16
C VAL A 141 -4.24 15.96 -3.51
N TYR A 142 -3.23 16.53 -2.86
CA TYR A 142 -2.75 17.88 -3.16
C TYR A 142 -2.27 18.00 -4.62
N TYR A 143 -1.46 17.05 -5.07
CA TYR A 143 -0.94 17.01 -6.44
C TYR A 143 -2.08 16.93 -7.47
N ARG A 144 -3.05 16.01 -7.30
CA ARG A 144 -4.18 15.88 -8.23
C ARG A 144 -5.13 17.08 -8.18
N SER A 145 -5.36 17.63 -6.99
CA SER A 145 -6.26 18.78 -6.82
C SER A 145 -5.68 20.07 -7.41
N VAL A 146 -4.37 20.30 -7.29
CA VAL A 146 -3.73 21.56 -7.67
C VAL A 146 -3.12 21.49 -9.07
N TRP A 147 -2.53 20.34 -9.43
CA TRP A 147 -1.76 20.20 -10.67
C TRP A 147 -2.56 19.59 -11.83
N GLU A 148 -3.39 18.58 -11.56
CA GLU A 148 -4.25 17.96 -12.58
C GLU A 148 -5.56 18.74 -12.77
N GLY A 149 -5.99 19.54 -11.78
CA GLY A 149 -7.13 20.46 -11.89
C GLY A 149 -8.51 19.81 -12.06
N GLU A 150 -8.57 18.52 -12.35
CA GLU A 150 -9.80 17.77 -12.61
C GLU A 150 -9.95 16.61 -11.61
N ILE A 151 -10.65 16.87 -10.51
CA ILE A 151 -11.21 15.77 -9.72
C ILE A 151 -12.60 15.49 -10.30
N SER A 152 -12.72 14.35 -10.98
CA SER A 152 -14.03 13.90 -11.49
C SER A 152 -15.08 13.93 -10.37
N PRO A 153 -16.29 14.48 -10.61
CA PRO A 153 -17.34 14.52 -9.61
C PRO A 153 -17.70 13.12 -9.08
N LEU A 154 -17.60 12.11 -9.94
CA LEU A 154 -17.77 10.70 -9.58
C LEU A 154 -16.74 10.25 -8.52
N ALA A 155 -15.48 10.69 -8.65
CA ALA A 155 -14.43 10.37 -7.68
C ALA A 155 -14.71 11.02 -6.32
N LEU A 156 -15.22 12.27 -6.31
CA LEU A 156 -15.63 12.92 -5.06
C LEU A 156 -16.80 12.21 -4.40
N ASP A 157 -17.78 11.73 -5.16
CA ASP A 157 -18.91 11.00 -4.60
C ASP A 157 -18.48 9.65 -4.00
N TYR A 158 -17.54 8.94 -4.64
CA TYR A 158 -16.92 7.76 -4.03
C TYR A 158 -16.17 8.08 -2.74
N VAL A 159 -15.44 9.20 -2.69
CA VAL A 159 -14.78 9.65 -1.46
C VAL A 159 -15.82 9.91 -0.36
N LYS A 160 -16.90 10.65 -0.65
CA LYS A 160 -17.97 10.96 0.33
C LYS A 160 -18.58 9.70 0.94
N VAL A 161 -18.91 8.70 0.13
CA VAL A 161 -19.52 7.45 0.60
C VAL A 161 -18.54 6.61 1.42
N THR A 162 -17.24 6.69 1.12
CA THR A 162 -16.20 5.92 1.82
C THR A 162 -15.67 6.59 3.08
N VAL A 163 -15.85 7.90 3.27
CA VAL A 163 -15.41 8.64 4.48
C VAL A 163 -15.83 7.97 5.79
N PRO A 164 -17.12 7.66 6.07
CA PRO A 164 -17.52 7.12 7.37
C PRO A 164 -16.87 5.77 7.67
N VAL A 165 -16.73 4.93 6.64
CA VAL A 165 -16.07 3.63 6.74
C VAL A 165 -14.57 3.81 6.99
N ALA A 166 -13.92 4.72 6.27
CA ALA A 166 -12.49 4.98 6.41
C ALA A 166 -12.12 5.62 7.76
N VAL A 167 -12.94 6.53 8.27
CA VAL A 167 -12.70 7.22 9.55
C VAL A 167 -12.85 6.28 10.74
N THR A 168 -13.74 5.28 10.64
CA THR A 168 -13.95 4.29 11.71
C THR A 168 -13.00 3.11 11.62
N LEU A 169 -12.91 2.46 10.45
CA LEU A 169 -12.14 1.23 10.29
C LEU A 169 -10.63 1.48 10.24
N ALA A 170 -10.15 2.60 9.69
CA ALA A 170 -8.70 2.81 9.57
C ALA A 170 -8.00 2.98 10.94
N PRO A 171 -8.55 3.76 11.90
CA PRO A 171 -8.04 3.78 13.27
C PRO A 171 -8.08 2.43 13.96
N ILE A 172 -9.21 1.72 13.87
CA ILE A 172 -9.38 0.39 14.49
C ILE A 172 -8.35 -0.59 13.94
N GLY A 173 -8.15 -0.61 12.61
CA GLY A 173 -7.15 -1.45 11.96
C GLY A 173 -5.73 -1.11 12.41
N SER A 174 -5.38 0.17 12.50
CA SER A 174 -4.05 0.59 12.98
C SER A 174 -3.81 0.23 14.45
N PHE A 175 -4.84 0.35 15.29
CA PHE A 175 -4.79 -0.01 16.70
C PHE A 175 -4.60 -1.52 16.88
N LEU A 176 -5.41 -2.33 16.20
CA LEU A 176 -5.32 -3.78 16.23
C LEU A 176 -3.97 -4.27 15.68
N GLY A 177 -3.50 -3.68 14.58
CA GLY A 177 -2.19 -4.00 13.99
C GLY A 177 -1.01 -3.71 14.92
N SER A 178 -1.13 -2.73 15.80
CA SER A 178 -0.10 -2.43 16.81
C SER A 178 -0.08 -3.41 18.00
N HIS A 179 -1.16 -4.17 18.22
CA HIS A 179 -1.30 -5.08 19.36
C HIS A 179 -1.27 -6.56 18.99
N PHE A 180 -1.57 -6.91 17.74
CA PHE A 180 -1.62 -8.31 17.33
C PHE A 180 -0.24 -8.98 17.26
N HIS A 181 -0.25 -10.28 17.60
CA HIS A 181 0.89 -11.16 17.41
C HIS A 181 1.10 -11.43 15.92
N ARG A 182 2.37 -11.53 15.49
CA ARG A 182 2.83 -11.72 14.10
C ARG A 182 1.93 -12.65 13.25
N LYS A 183 1.65 -13.85 13.78
CA LYS A 183 0.83 -14.89 13.13
C LYS A 183 -0.63 -14.48 12.84
N VAL A 184 -1.21 -13.61 13.68
CA VAL A 184 -2.60 -13.14 13.50
C VAL A 184 -2.66 -12.13 12.36
N SER A 185 -1.65 -11.26 12.26
CA SER A 185 -1.54 -10.28 11.17
C SER A 185 -1.38 -10.97 9.81
N GLU A 186 -0.55 -12.02 9.75
CA GLU A 186 -0.39 -12.85 8.56
C GLU A 186 -1.68 -13.55 8.14
N CYS A 187 -2.38 -14.17 9.10
CA CYS A 187 -3.63 -14.88 8.84
C CYS A 187 -4.66 -13.93 8.22
N PHE A 188 -4.83 -12.75 8.82
CA PHE A 188 -5.74 -11.73 8.32
C PHE A 188 -5.36 -11.28 6.91
N ASN A 189 -4.07 -11.04 6.66
CA ASN A 189 -3.57 -10.64 5.35
C ASN A 189 -3.83 -11.74 4.28
N SER A 190 -3.61 -13.00 4.63
CA SER A 190 -3.86 -14.14 3.74
C SER A 190 -5.35 -14.33 3.43
N ILE A 191 -6.23 -14.10 4.39
CA ILE A 191 -7.69 -14.14 4.18
C ILE A 191 -8.12 -13.03 3.23
N ILE A 192 -7.72 -11.78 3.49
CA ILE A 192 -8.03 -10.64 2.61
C ILE A 192 -7.53 -10.89 1.20
N HIS A 193 -6.31 -11.43 1.08
CA HIS A 193 -5.73 -11.73 -0.22
C HIS A 193 -6.54 -12.75 -1.01
N SER A 194 -6.98 -13.81 -0.34
CA SER A 194 -7.78 -14.88 -0.95
C SER A 194 -9.10 -14.32 -1.50
N VAL A 195 -9.73 -13.39 -0.76
CA VAL A 195 -10.95 -12.69 -1.20
C VAL A 195 -10.67 -11.78 -2.40
N ASN A 196 -9.56 -11.04 -2.42
CA ASN A 196 -9.18 -10.19 -3.54
C ASN A 196 -8.93 -10.99 -4.83
N ILE A 197 -8.23 -12.13 -4.75
CA ILE A 197 -8.04 -13.02 -5.89
C ILE A 197 -9.39 -13.53 -6.39
N LEU A 198 -10.26 -14.01 -5.49
CA LEU A 198 -11.57 -14.53 -5.85
C LEU A 198 -12.43 -13.46 -6.55
N THR A 199 -12.37 -12.22 -6.06
CA THR A 199 -13.09 -11.08 -6.65
C THR A 199 -12.61 -10.80 -8.08
N VAL A 200 -11.29 -10.77 -8.31
CA VAL A 200 -10.74 -10.56 -9.67
C VAL A 200 -11.08 -11.71 -10.61
N LEU A 201 -11.08 -12.95 -10.13
CA LEU A 201 -11.50 -14.12 -10.92
C LEU A 201 -12.98 -14.03 -11.30
N TYR A 202 -13.83 -13.60 -10.36
CA TYR A 202 -15.26 -13.43 -10.63
C TYR A 202 -15.52 -12.31 -11.65
N THR A 203 -14.88 -11.15 -11.49
CA THR A 203 -15.00 -10.04 -12.45
C THR A 203 -14.51 -10.40 -13.86
N ASN A 204 -13.42 -11.18 -13.98
CA ASN A 204 -12.97 -11.65 -15.30
C ASN A 204 -13.97 -12.63 -15.94
N LYS A 205 -14.62 -13.48 -15.13
CA LYS A 205 -15.64 -14.41 -15.60
C LYS A 205 -16.88 -13.69 -16.13
N GLU A 206 -17.33 -12.64 -15.45
CA GLU A 206 -18.45 -11.79 -15.91
C GLU A 206 -18.10 -11.01 -17.18
N ASN A 207 -16.88 -10.44 -17.28
CA ASN A 207 -16.43 -9.75 -18.50
C ASN A 207 -16.36 -10.68 -19.72
N LEU A 208 -15.94 -11.94 -19.52
CA LEU A 208 -15.95 -12.97 -20.57
C LEU A 208 -17.38 -13.38 -20.96
N ALA A 209 -18.32 -13.45 -20.01
CA ALA A 209 -19.74 -13.75 -20.25
C ALA A 209 -20.46 -12.59 -20.99
N HIS A 210 -20.14 -11.34 -20.67
CA HIS A 210 -20.66 -10.17 -21.38
C HIS A 210 -20.10 -10.05 -22.80
N THR A 211 -18.81 -10.35 -23.01
CA THR A 211 -18.19 -10.32 -24.36
C THR A 211 -18.74 -11.44 -25.27
N SER A 212 -18.96 -12.63 -24.71
CA SER A 212 -19.55 -13.75 -25.46
C SER A 212 -21.04 -13.56 -25.76
N SER A 213 -21.82 -12.92 -24.89
CA SER A 213 -23.22 -12.58 -25.19
C SER A 213 -23.39 -11.46 -26.22
N GLN A 214 -22.45 -10.51 -26.32
CA GLN A 214 -22.43 -9.50 -27.38
C GLN A 214 -22.02 -10.09 -28.75
N LEU A 215 -21.10 -11.06 -28.79
CA LEU A 215 -20.75 -11.80 -30.01
C LEU A 215 -21.87 -12.72 -30.52
N VAL A 216 -22.75 -13.20 -29.63
CA VAL A 216 -23.92 -14.02 -30.00
C VAL A 216 -25.12 -13.17 -30.43
N ARG A 217 -25.27 -11.93 -29.94
CA ARG A 217 -26.31 -10.98 -30.38
C ARG A 217 -25.94 -10.15 -31.62
N GLY A 218 -24.69 -10.20 -32.06
CA GLY A 218 -24.20 -9.53 -33.28
C GLY A 218 -24.25 -10.38 -34.55
N LYS A 219 -24.97 -11.51 -34.54
CA LYS A 219 -25.28 -12.34 -35.71
C LYS A 219 -26.77 -12.38 -35.97
#